data_AF-A0A2S9G3Y5-F1
#
_entry.id   AF-A0A2S9G3Y5-F1
#
_cell.length_a   1.000
_cell.length_b   1.000
_cell.length_c   1.000
_cell.angle_alpha   90.00
_cell.angle_beta   90.00
_cell.angle_gamma   90.00
#
_symmetry.space_group_name_H-M   'P 1'
#
loop_
_entity.id
_entity.type
_entity.pdbx_description
1 polymer ?
#
loop_
_entity_poly.entity_id
_entity_poly.type
_entity_poly.pdbx_seq_one_letter_code
_entity_poly.pdbx_strand_id
1 'polypeptide(L)' 'MRVVVADDSVLLREGLVRLLTENGHDVVAAVGDGPSLV' A
#
# COMPACT_ATOMS: atom_id res chain seq x y z
N MET A 1 -12.33 -4.49 1.42
CA MET A 1 -12.20 -3.25 0.60
C MET A 1 -10.94 -3.37 -0.22
N ARG A 2 -10.94 -2.87 -1.46
CA ARG A 2 -9.73 -2.82 -2.31
C ARG A 2 -9.00 -1.51 -2.05
N VAL A 3 -7.70 -1.59 -1.77
CA VAL A 3 -6.88 -0.44 -1.34
C VAL A 3 -5.60 -0.38 -2.19
N VAL A 4 -5.20 0.83 -2.56
CA VAL A 4 -3.87 1.12 -3.11
C VAL A 4 -3.09 1.91 -2.05
N VAL A 5 -1.85 1.52 -1.78
CA VAL A 5 -0.96 2.23 -0.85
C VAL A 5 0.11 2.97 -1.66
N ALA A 6 0.15 4.30 -1.52
CA ALA A 6 1.15 5.14 -2.18
C ALA A 6 1.92 5.94 -1.11
N ASP A 7 3.19 5.57 -0.90
CA ASP A 7 4.05 6.17 0.13
C ASP A 7 5.51 6.04 -0.29
N ASP A 8 6.31 7.12 -0.18
CA ASP A 8 7.71 7.16 -0.59
C ASP A 8 8.65 6.46 0.40
N SER A 9 8.22 6.27 1.65
CA SER A 9 8.93 5.49 2.65
C SER A 9 8.65 4.00 2.50
N VAL A 10 9.67 3.24 2.11
CA VAL A 10 9.59 1.78 1.96
C VAL A 10 9.10 1.11 3.24
N LEU A 11 9.66 1.48 4.40
CA LEU A 11 9.30 0.87 5.68
C LEU A 11 7.84 1.13 6.08
N LEU A 12 7.35 2.36 5.84
CA LEU A 12 5.97 2.71 6.15
C LEU A 12 5.01 2.01 5.20
N ARG A 13 5.31 1.99 3.90
CA ARG A 13 4.51 1.30 2.89
C ARG A 13 4.32 -0.18 3.22
N GLU A 14 5.40 -0.90 3.48
CA GLU A 14 5.32 -2.33 3.86
C GLU A 14 4.56 -2.54 5.18
N GLY A 15 4.76 -1.64 6.15
CA GLY A 15 4.01 -1.65 7.41
C GLY A 15 2.50 -1.49 7.20
N LEU A 16 2.09 -0.53 6.37
CA LEU A 16 0.69 -0.30 6.02
C LEU A 16 0.08 -1.46 5.24
N VAL A 17 0.79 -2.01 4.25
CA VAL A 17 0.35 -3.18 3.48
C VAL A 17 0.04 -4.35 4.41
N ARG A 18 0.94 -4.63 5.37
CA ARG A 18 0.77 -5.71 6.34
C ARG A 18 -0.44 -5.46 7.25
N LEU A 19 -0.55 -4.28 7.84
CA LEU A 19 -1.66 -3.92 8.73
C LEU A 19 -3.00 -4.02 8.00
N LEU A 20 -3.10 -3.48 6.79
CA LEU A 20 -4.34 -3.50 6.00
C LEU A 20 -4.73 -4.93 5.62
N THR A 21 -3.77 -5.76 5.21
CA THR A 21 -4.03 -7.17 4.88
C THR A 21 -4.48 -7.96 6.10
N GLU A 22 -3.84 -7.77 7.26
CA GLU A 22 -4.24 -8.40 8.53
C GLU A 22 -5.66 -8.00 8.97
N ASN A 23 -6.11 -6.79 8.61
CA ASN A 23 -7.48 -6.30 8.87
C ASN A 23 -8.51 -6.72 7.79
N GLY A 24 -8.14 -7.57 6.83
CA GLY A 24 -9.06 -8.10 5.81
C GLY A 24 -9.29 -7.16 4.62
N HIS A 25 -8.40 -6.18 4.42
CA HIS A 25 -8.38 -5.39 3.19
C HIS A 25 -7.55 -6.08 2.10
N ASP A 26 -7.94 -5.91 0.85
CA ASP A 26 -7.22 -6.40 -0.32
C ASP A 26 -6.33 -5.27 -0.86
N VAL A 27 -5.03 -5.36 -0.62
CA VAL A 27 -4.07 -4.36 -1.10
C VAL A 27 -3.65 -4.74 -2.52
N VAL A 28 -4.21 -4.01 -3.50
CA VAL A 28 -4.07 -4.37 -4.93
C VAL A 28 -2.84 -3.76 -5.59
N ALA A 29 -2.24 -2.75 -4.97
CA ALA A 29 -0.98 -2.15 -5.39
C ALA A 29 -0.31 -1.40 -4.22
N ALA A 30 1.01 -1.41 -4.19
CA ALA A 30 1.84 -0.65 -3.28
C ALA A 30 2.94 0.07 -4.08
N VAL A 31 2.90 1.40 -4.14
CA VAL A 31 3.75 2.21 -5.03
C VAL A 31 4.53 3.26 -4.25
N GLY A 32 5.73 3.60 -4.74
CA GLY A 32 6.66 4.52 -4.07
C GLY A 32 6.68 5.94 -4.64
N ASP A 33 5.96 6.17 -5.74
CA ASP A 33 6.00 7.44 -6.47
C ASP A 33 4.69 7.68 -7.23
N GLY A 34 4.45 8.94 -7.55
CA GLY A 34 3.23 9.39 -8.24
C GLY A 34 3.05 8.77 -9.64
N PRO A 35 4.08 8.70 -10.50
CA PRO A 35 3.96 8.05 -11.82
C PRO A 35 3.56 6.58 -11.77
N SER A 36 3.90 5.86 -10.70
CA SER A 36 3.49 4.48 -10.49
C SER A 36 2.02 4.33 -10.04
N LEU A 37 1.37 5.42 -9.61
CA LEU A 37 -0.04 5.45 -9.21
C LEU A 37 -0.95 5.79 -10.41
N VAL A 38 -1.24 4.78 -11.24
CA VAL A 38 -2.09 4.90 -12.45
C VAL A 38 -3.28 3.95 -12.46
#